data_AF-A0A9D8FI18-F1
#
_entry.id   AF-A0A9D8FI18-F1
#
_cell.length_a   1.000
_cell.length_b   1.000
_cell.length_c   1.000
_cell.angle_alpha   90.00
_cell.angle_beta   90.00
_cell.angle_gamma   90.00
#
_symmetry.space_group_name_H-M   'P 1'
#
loop_
_entity.id
_entity.type
_entity.pdbx_description
1 polymer ?
#
loop_
_entity_poly.entity_id
_entity_poly.type
_entity_poly.pdbx_seq_one_letter_code
_entity_poly.pdbx_strand_id
1 'polypeptide(L)' 'MKLFSMMTLLFGSSGNSLKVGDVAPDFTLLSQDKKKVTLKDYRGKRVVVYFFPKAATPG' A
#
# COMPACT_ATOMS: atom_id res chain seq x y z
N MET A 1 -34.50 18.43 -8.23
CA MET A 1 -33.75 18.20 -6.99
C MET A 1 -33.64 16.70 -6.76
N LYS A 2 -32.65 16.03 -7.38
CA LYS A 2 -32.38 14.60 -7.14
C LYS A 2 -31.07 14.53 -6.38
N LEU A 3 -31.20 14.09 -5.13
CA LEU A 3 -30.16 13.97 -4.13
C LEU A 3 -29.00 13.15 -4.71
N PHE A 4 -27.79 13.69 -4.57
CA PHE A 4 -26.55 13.12 -5.07
C PHE A 4 -26.40 11.68 -4.57
N SER A 5 -26.46 10.75 -5.51
CA SER A 5 -26.41 9.31 -5.32
C SER A 5 -25.17 8.91 -4.50
N MET A 6 -25.41 8.54 -3.25
CA MET A 6 -24.95 7.28 -2.65
C MET A 6 -23.50 6.90 -2.94
N MET A 7 -22.62 7.26 -2.00
CA MET A 7 -21.55 6.41 -1.47
C MET A 7 -20.82 5.54 -2.50
N THR A 8 -19.85 6.14 -3.20
CA THR A 8 -19.05 5.46 -4.23
C THR A 8 -18.12 4.39 -3.64
N LEU A 9 -18.46 3.14 -3.99
CA LEU A 9 -17.66 1.92 -4.12
C LEU A 9 -16.68 1.52 -3.00
N LEU A 10 -17.13 0.54 -2.21
CA LEU A 10 -16.28 -0.53 -1.72
C LEU A 10 -15.79 -1.35 -2.93
N PHE A 11 -14.56 -1.13 -3.39
CA PHE A 11 -13.90 -2.11 -4.24
C PHE A 11 -13.43 -3.27 -3.38
N GLY A 12 -14.19 -4.36 -3.41
CA GLY A 12 -13.68 -5.66 -3.05
C GLY A 12 -12.64 -6.13 -4.05
N SER A 13 -11.66 -6.88 -3.57
CA SER A 13 -11.10 -7.98 -4.34
C SER A 13 -10.55 -9.05 -3.40
N SER A 14 -11.30 -10.16 -3.31
CA SER A 14 -10.77 -11.48 -3.03
C SER A 14 -9.65 -11.76 -4.04
N GLY A 15 -8.41 -11.95 -3.56
CA GLY A 15 -7.26 -12.49 -4.31
C GLY A 15 -7.03 -11.96 -5.74
N ASN A 16 -6.43 -10.79 -5.89
CA ASN A 16 -5.85 -10.35 -7.17
C ASN A 16 -4.37 -9.99 -6.98
N SER A 17 -3.50 -10.64 -7.76
CA SER A 17 -2.10 -10.23 -7.89
C SER A 17 -2.01 -8.85 -8.52
N LEU A 18 -1.13 -7.99 -8.01
CA LEU A 18 -0.88 -6.68 -8.60
C LEU A 18 -0.35 -6.83 -10.04
N LYS A 19 -0.90 -6.04 -10.97
CA LYS A 19 -0.40 -5.93 -12.35
C LYS A 19 0.25 -4.56 -12.58
N VAL A 20 1.06 -4.46 -13.63
CA VAL A 20 1.65 -3.19 -14.05
C VAL A 20 0.56 -2.18 -14.36
N GLY A 21 0.73 -0.95 -13.87
CA GLY A 21 -0.23 0.14 -14.02
C GLY A 21 -1.26 0.24 -12.90
N ASP A 22 -1.40 -0.79 -12.05
CA ASP A 22 -2.24 -0.67 -10.86
C ASP A 22 -1.68 0.38 -9.90
N VAL A 23 -2.58 1.12 -9.25
CA VAL A 23 -2.20 1.99 -8.14
C VAL A 23 -1.74 1.08 -6.99
N ALA A 24 -0.51 1.31 -6.53
CA ALA A 24 0.02 0.58 -5.37
C ALA A 24 -0.90 0.78 -4.15
N PRO A 25 -1.33 -0.31 -3.47
CA PRO A 25 -2.13 -0.20 -2.26
C PRO A 25 -1.38 0.59 -1.19
N ASP A 26 -2.11 1.46 -0.47
CA ASP A 26 -1.54 2.14 0.68
C ASP A 26 -1.24 1.13 1.79
N PHE A 27 -0.07 1.27 2.40
CA PHE A 27 0.33 0.50 3.57
C PHE A 27 1.04 1.39 4.58
N THR A 28 1.09 0.92 5.82
CA THR A 28 1.89 1.50 6.90
C THR A 28 2.65 0.38 7.58
N LEU A 29 3.96 0.55 7.72
CA LEU A 29 4.85 -0.40 8.40
C LEU A 29 5.58 0.30 9.53
N LEU A 30 6.14 -0.49 10.44
CA LEU A 30 7.11 0.01 11.41
C LEU A 30 8.51 -0.11 10.82
N SER A 31 9.32 0.93 10.95
CA SER A 31 10.76 0.85 10.70
C SER A 31 11.46 0.13 11.85
N GLN A 32 12.76 -0.15 11.66
CA GLN A 32 13.66 -0.65 12.71
C GLN A 32 13.67 0.22 13.98
N ASP A 33 13.40 1.53 13.85
CA ASP A 33 13.34 2.47 14.98
C ASP A 33 11.94 2.58 15.60
N LYS A 34 11.04 1.65 15.26
CA LYS A 34 9.62 1.64 15.67
C LYS A 34 8.83 2.88 15.23
N LYS A 35 9.32 3.61 14.23
CA LYS A 35 8.59 4.73 13.61
C LYS A 35 7.64 4.20 12.55
N LYS A 36 6.43 4.77 12.48
CA LYS A 36 5.49 4.46 11.38
C LYS A 36 6.01 5.08 10.09
N VAL A 37 5.99 4.29 9.02
CA VAL A 37 6.30 4.72 7.66
C VAL A 37 5.12 4.34 6.79
N THR A 38 4.50 5.31 6.11
CA THR A 38 3.42 5.03 5.16
C THR A 38 3.83 5.33 3.73
N LEU A 39 3.32 4.55 2.77
CA LEU A 39 3.56 4.78 1.35
C LEU A 39 3.10 6.19 0.92
N LYS A 40 2.07 6.74 1.57
CA LYS A 40 1.53 8.07 1.28
C LYS A 40 2.57 9.19 1.49
N ASP A 41 3.53 9.02 2.40
CA ASP A 41 4.57 10.03 2.66
C ASP A 41 5.56 10.17 1.48
N TYR A 42 5.53 9.23 0.53
CA TYR A 42 6.42 9.19 -0.63
C TYR A 42 5.73 9.55 -1.95
N ARG A 43 4.51 10.10 -1.92
CA ARG A 43 3.81 10.54 -3.14
C ARG A 43 4.64 11.58 -3.89
N GLY A 44 4.67 11.47 -5.22
CA GLY A 44 5.51 12.30 -6.09
C GLY A 44 6.97 11.80 -6.23
N LYS A 45 7.37 10.74 -5.51
CA LYS A 45 8.67 10.09 -5.65
C LYS A 45 8.53 8.71 -6.31
N ARG A 46 9.59 8.24 -6.96
CA ARG A 46 9.70 6.84 -7.36
C ARG A 46 10.15 6.01 -6.16
N VAL A 47 9.44 4.92 -5.88
CA VAL A 47 9.67 4.06 -4.72
C VAL A 47 9.82 2.63 -5.20
N VAL A 48 10.80 1.90 -4.64
CA VAL A 48 10.97 0.46 -4.82
C VAL A 48 10.67 -0.21 -3.49
N VAL A 49 9.75 -1.17 -3.49
CA VAL A 49 9.47 -2.02 -2.33
C VAL A 49 10.16 -3.35 -2.55
N TYR A 50 11.07 -3.70 -1.64
CA TYR A 50 11.84 -4.94 -1.73
C TYR A 50 11.58 -5.78 -0.48
N PHE A 51 11.13 -7.02 -0.67
CA PHE A 51 10.93 -7.98 0.41
C PHE A 51 12.20 -8.82 0.54
N PHE A 52 12.84 -8.78 1.72
CA PHE A 52 14.03 -9.58 2.00
C PHE A 52 13.66 -10.72 2.97
N PRO A 53 13.41 -11.94 2.48
CA PRO A 53 13.14 -13.08 3.33
C PRO A 53 14.37 -13.35 4.20
N LYS A 54 14.17 -13.66 5.48
CA LYS A 54 15.25 -13.91 6.45
C LYS A 54 16.08 -12.67 6.86
N ALA A 55 15.52 -11.46 6.77
CA ALA A 55 16.18 -10.26 7.28
C ALA A 55 16.62 -10.33 8.77
N ALA A 56 16.06 -11.27 9.55
CA ALA A 56 16.37 -11.48 10.96
C ALA A 56 17.18 -12.77 11.26
N THR A 57 17.80 -13.41 10.26
CA THR A 57 18.65 -14.58 10.51
C THR A 57 20.14 -14.22 10.65
N PRO A 58 20.92 -14.90 11.49
CA PRO A 58 22.37 -14.68 11.61
C PRO A 58 23.18 -14.93 10.33
N GLY A 59 22.66 -15.77 9.43
CA GLY A 59 23.38 -16.33 8.28
C GLY A 59 23.43 -17.84 8.37
#